data_AF-A0A929K592-F1
#
_entry.id   AF-A0A929K592-F1
#
_cell.length_a   1.000
_cell.length_b   1.000
_cell.length_c   1.000
_cell.angle_alpha   90.00
_cell.angle_beta   90.00
_cell.angle_gamma   90.00
#
_symmetry.space_group_name_H-M   'P 1'
#
loop_
_entity.id
_entity.type
_entity.pdbx_description
1 polymer ?
#
loop_
_entity_poly.entity_id
_entity_poly.type
_entity_poly.pdbx_seq_one_letter_code
_entity_poly.pdbx_strand_id
1 'polypeptide(L)'
;MAEPVSDDVAELMTTDLFNSLKKNQKYTLISPGQAKGVYSTILSQNVAIGIKDMLQKTGKSFSSDAVLFGYIYRWTERVGTTYGVETPASVAFDLHLINTDNGSILWKDSFKKSQVSLSENLLDLSTF
;
A
#
# COMPACT_ATOMS: atom_id res chain seq x y z
N MET A 1 -0.81 12.89 -14.38
CA MET A 1 0.64 12.70 -14.16
C MET A 1 0.80 12.22 -12.74
N ALA A 2 1.64 11.21 -12.48
CA ALA A 2 1.92 10.77 -11.12
C ALA A 2 2.75 11.86 -10.43
N GLU A 3 2.35 12.28 -9.23
CA GLU A 3 3.10 13.23 -8.42
C GLU A 3 4.12 12.44 -7.57
N PRO A 4 5.30 12.99 -7.26
CA PRO A 4 6.26 12.34 -6.39
C PRO A 4 5.64 12.14 -4.99
N VAL A 5 5.38 10.88 -4.64
CA VAL A 5 4.90 10.48 -3.31
C VAL A 5 6.12 10.25 -2.43
N SER A 6 6.14 10.84 -1.22
CA SER A 6 7.21 10.60 -0.25
C SER A 6 7.19 9.15 0.25
N ASP A 7 8.37 8.57 0.47
CA ASP A 7 8.52 7.24 1.08
C ASP A 7 7.83 7.17 2.46
N ASP A 8 7.80 8.27 3.20
CA ASP A 8 7.13 8.36 4.51
C ASP A 8 5.62 8.09 4.40
N VAL A 9 4.99 8.57 3.32
CA VAL A 9 3.56 8.35 3.05
C VAL A 9 3.31 6.88 2.74
N ALA A 10 4.19 6.26 1.94
CA ALA A 10 4.08 4.84 1.64
C ALA A 10 4.24 3.97 2.90
N GLU A 11 5.17 4.33 3.79
CA GLU A 11 5.39 3.63 5.05
C GLU A 11 4.21 3.78 6.02
N LEU A 12 3.64 4.99 6.12
CA LEU A 12 2.44 5.28 6.91
C LEU A 12 1.24 4.47 6.39
N MET A 13 0.95 4.55 5.09
CA MET A 13 -0.16 3.81 4.48
C MET A 13 -0.02 2.30 4.66
N THR A 14 1.20 1.78 4.53
CA THR A 14 1.47 0.35 4.74
C THR A 14 1.21 -0.05 6.19
N THR A 15 1.60 0.80 7.15
CA THR A 15 1.38 0.57 8.58
C THR A 15 -0.10 0.59 8.93
N ASP A 16 -0.85 1.57 8.42
CA ASP A 16 -2.29 1.70 8.65
C ASP A 16 -3.09 0.55 8.05
N LEU A 17 -2.73 0.13 6.83
CA LEU A 17 -3.31 -1.04 6.18
C LEU A 17 -3.04 -2.31 6.99
N PHE A 18 -1.80 -2.54 7.42
CA PHE A 18 -1.44 -3.68 8.25
C PHE A 18 -2.21 -3.70 9.57
N ASN A 19 -2.30 -2.56 10.26
CA ASN A 19 -3.04 -2.42 11.52
C ASN A 19 -4.55 -2.68 11.32
N SER A 20 -5.12 -2.23 10.21
CA SER A 20 -6.53 -2.46 9.87
C SER A 20 -6.81 -3.95 9.60
N LEU A 21 -5.93 -4.62 8.86
CA LEU A 21 -6.05 -6.06 8.59
C LEU A 21 -5.85 -6.90 9.87
N LYS A 22 -4.94 -6.49 10.75
CA LYS A 22 -4.64 -7.19 12.00
C LYS A 22 -5.86 -7.25 12.94
N LYS A 23 -6.73 -6.24 12.91
CA LYS A 23 -7.97 -6.21 13.72
C LYS A 23 -8.95 -7.32 13.34
N ASN A 24 -8.93 -7.79 12.10
CA ASN A 24 -9.91 -8.76 11.59
C ASN A 24 -9.58 -10.22 12.01
N GLN A 25 -8.39 -10.51 12.57
CA GLN A 25 -7.89 -11.83 13.03
C GLN A 25 -8.03 -13.04 12.06
N LYS A 26 -8.55 -12.84 10.84
CA LYS A 26 -8.76 -13.87 9.83
C LYS A 26 -7.48 -14.32 9.11
N TYR A 27 -6.40 -13.56 9.27
CA TYR A 27 -5.16 -13.74 8.49
C TYR A 27 -3.94 -13.78 9.40
N THR A 28 -3.00 -14.67 9.10
CA THR A 28 -1.65 -14.63 9.66
C THR A 28 -0.84 -13.61 8.87
N LEU A 29 -0.63 -12.43 9.45
CA LEU A 29 0.06 -11.33 8.79
C LEU A 29 1.55 -11.31 9.14
N ILE A 30 2.39 -11.12 8.12
CA ILE A 30 3.82 -10.84 8.27
C ILE A 30 4.00 -9.33 8.43
N SER A 31 4.87 -8.90 9.35
CA SER A 31 5.06 -7.47 9.58
C SER A 31 5.66 -6.76 8.35
N PRO A 32 5.27 -5.50 8.07
CA PRO A 32 5.82 -4.75 6.95
C PRO A 32 7.34 -4.62 7.00
N GLY A 33 7.93 -4.49 8.19
CA GLY A 33 9.38 -4.41 8.37
C GLY A 33 10.11 -5.68 7.92
N GLN A 34 9.57 -6.86 8.25
CA GLN A 34 10.13 -8.14 7.79
C GLN A 34 10.03 -8.25 6.26
N ALA A 35 8.86 -7.93 5.69
CA ALA A 35 8.65 -7.95 4.25
C ALA A 35 9.60 -6.99 3.53
N LYS A 36 9.77 -5.75 4.03
CA LYS A 36 10.70 -4.74 3.50
C LYS A 36 12.14 -5.23 3.50
N GLY A 37 12.59 -5.88 4.58
CA GLY A 37 13.96 -6.40 4.69
C GLY A 37 14.27 -7.53 3.69
N VAL A 38 13.33 -8.46 3.48
CA VAL A 38 13.51 -9.52 2.47
C VAL A 38 13.42 -8.95 1.06
N TYR A 39 12.45 -8.07 0.80
CA TYR A 39 12.31 -7.40 -0.49
C TYR A 39 13.56 -6.61 -0.88
N SER A 40 14.14 -5.82 0.05
CA SER A 40 15.36 -5.05 -0.21
C SER A 40 16.58 -5.93 -0.46
N THR A 41 16.67 -7.07 0.23
CA THR A 41 17.72 -8.08 0.00
C THR A 41 17.60 -8.67 -1.41
N ILE A 42 16.39 -9.05 -1.84
CA ILE A 42 16.14 -9.58 -3.18
C ILE A 42 16.45 -8.53 -4.26
N LEU A 43 16.00 -7.28 -4.05
CA LEU A 43 16.26 -6.16 -4.95
C LEU A 43 17.76 -5.92 -5.15
N SER A 44 18.53 -5.94 -4.05
CA SER A 44 19.97 -5.69 -4.08
C SER A 44 20.75 -6.82 -4.76
N GLN A 45 20.24 -8.06 -4.69
CA GLN A 45 20.90 -9.22 -5.30
C GLN A 45 20.65 -9.32 -6.81
N ASN A 46 19.51 -8.84 -7.31
CA ASN A 46 19.18 -8.98 -8.72
C ASN A 46 18.18 -7.92 -9.21
N VAL A 47 18.73 -6.81 -9.71
CA VAL A 47 17.99 -5.64 -10.20
C VAL A 47 17.20 -5.93 -11.50
N ALA A 48 17.55 -6.99 -12.24
CA ALA A 48 16.94 -7.31 -13.53
C ALA A 48 15.64 -8.15 -13.43
N ILE A 49 15.23 -8.53 -12.22
CA ILE A 49 14.03 -9.33 -11.99
C ILE A 49 12.77 -8.43 -12.06
N GLY A 50 11.71 -8.90 -12.72
CA GLY A 50 10.44 -8.18 -12.76
C GLY A 50 9.77 -8.09 -11.38
N ILE A 51 9.01 -7.01 -11.13
CA ILE A 51 8.33 -6.78 -9.82
C ILE A 51 7.49 -8.00 -9.39
N LYS A 52 6.80 -8.65 -10.33
CA LYS A 52 6.02 -9.87 -10.08
C LYS A 52 6.88 -10.95 -9.44
N ASP A 53 8.01 -11.28 -10.05
CA ASP A 53 8.91 -12.34 -9.59
C ASP A 53 9.55 -11.96 -8.25
N MET A 54 9.83 -10.68 -8.02
CA MET A 54 10.30 -10.19 -6.73
C MET A 54 9.27 -10.44 -5.62
N LEU A 55 8.01 -10.03 -5.84
CA LEU A 55 6.94 -10.21 -4.88
C LEU A 55 6.69 -11.69 -4.59
N GLN A 56 6.72 -12.55 -5.62
CA GLN A 56 6.64 -14.00 -5.44
C GLN A 56 7.79 -14.54 -4.59
N LYS A 57 9.04 -14.12 -4.86
CA LYS A 57 10.19 -14.54 -4.06
C LYS A 57 10.06 -14.09 -2.61
N THR A 58 9.63 -12.85 -2.37
CA THR A 58 9.38 -12.33 -1.02
C THR A 58 8.33 -13.17 -0.29
N GLY A 59 7.20 -13.50 -0.92
CA GLY A 59 6.18 -14.36 -0.32
C GLY A 59 6.71 -15.77 -0.02
N LYS A 60 7.46 -16.37 -0.95
CA LYS A 60 8.07 -17.70 -0.78
C LYS A 60 9.05 -17.75 0.39
N SER A 61 9.81 -16.69 0.62
CA SER A 61 10.72 -16.60 1.77
C SER A 61 10.03 -16.69 3.13
N PHE A 62 8.73 -16.36 3.19
CA PHE A 62 7.93 -16.47 4.41
C PHE A 62 6.92 -17.63 4.38
N SER A 63 6.95 -18.47 3.34
CA SER A 63 5.92 -19.49 3.09
C SER A 63 4.49 -18.92 3.14
N SER A 64 4.30 -17.70 2.63
CA SER A 64 2.98 -17.05 2.60
C SER A 64 2.18 -17.47 1.37
N ASP A 65 0.88 -17.67 1.53
CA ASP A 65 -0.01 -18.04 0.41
C ASP A 65 -0.18 -16.89 -0.59
N ALA A 66 -0.07 -15.66 -0.10
CA ALA A 66 -0.26 -14.45 -0.90
C ALA A 66 0.63 -13.29 -0.43
N VAL A 67 0.78 -12.29 -1.31
CA VAL A 67 1.44 -11.01 -1.04
C VAL A 67 0.51 -9.88 -1.46
N LEU A 68 0.22 -8.96 -0.53
CA LEU A 68 -0.51 -7.72 -0.80
C LEU A 68 0.51 -6.60 -1.04
N PHE A 69 0.41 -5.93 -2.18
CA PHE A 69 1.24 -4.78 -2.52
C PHE A 69 0.38 -3.66 -3.10
N GLY A 70 0.89 -2.44 -3.09
CA GLY A 70 0.16 -1.29 -3.60
C GLY A 70 1.03 -0.28 -4.31
N TYR A 71 0.40 0.53 -5.16
CA TYR A 71 1.01 1.64 -5.85
C TYR A 71 0.26 2.92 -5.52
N ILE A 72 0.96 3.92 -5.00
CA ILE A 72 0.39 5.24 -4.75
C ILE A 72 0.71 6.12 -5.95
N TYR A 73 -0.31 6.54 -6.70
CA TYR A 73 -0.18 7.38 -7.88
C TYR A 73 -0.17 8.87 -7.56
N ARG A 74 -0.86 9.25 -6.49
CA ARG A 74 -1.02 10.64 -6.06
C ARG A 74 -1.27 10.71 -4.57
N TRP A 75 -0.52 11.58 -3.90
CA TRP A 75 -0.75 11.99 -2.53
C TRP A 75 -0.51 13.50 -2.41
N THR A 76 -1.59 14.26 -2.30
CA THR A 76 -1.55 15.70 -2.11
C THR A 76 -2.20 16.00 -0.76
N GLU A 77 -1.40 16.46 0.20
CA GLU A 77 -1.91 16.92 1.49
C GLU A 77 -2.57 18.30 1.34
N ARG A 78 -3.53 18.59 2.21
CA ARG A 78 -4.17 19.90 2.24
C ARG A 78 -3.15 20.95 2.67
N VAL A 79 -2.96 21.96 1.83
CA VAL A 79 -2.30 23.22 2.21
C VAL A 79 -3.37 24.31 2.27
N GLY A 80 -3.52 24.95 3.43
CA GLY A 80 -4.47 26.05 3.64
C GLY A 80 -4.98 26.16 5.08
N THR A 81 -5.42 27.36 5.46
CA THR A 81 -5.98 27.66 6.79
C THR A 81 -7.47 27.31 6.87
N THR A 82 -8.09 27.46 8.05
CA THR A 82 -9.55 27.27 8.25
C THR A 82 -10.38 28.19 7.36
N TYR A 83 -9.83 29.31 6.90
CA TYR A 83 -10.53 30.35 6.13
C TYR A 83 -10.25 30.32 4.62
N GLY A 84 -9.36 29.44 4.12
CA GLY A 84 -9.06 29.34 2.69
C GLY A 84 -8.38 28.03 2.34
N VAL A 85 -8.97 27.27 1.42
CA VAL A 85 -8.37 26.08 0.82
C VAL A 85 -7.53 26.53 -0.38
N GLU A 86 -6.20 26.47 -0.29
CA GLU A 86 -5.32 26.78 -1.43
C GLU A 86 -5.11 25.56 -2.32
N THR A 87 -5.08 24.33 -1.77
CA THR A 87 -5.04 23.10 -2.57
C THR A 87 -5.89 22.00 -1.91
N PRO A 88 -6.87 21.40 -2.62
CA PRO A 88 -7.67 20.30 -2.09
C PRO A 88 -6.82 19.04 -1.94
N ALA A 89 -7.09 18.25 -0.90
CA ALA A 89 -6.39 16.99 -0.69
C ALA A 89 -6.79 15.98 -1.76
N SER A 90 -5.82 15.22 -2.27
CA SER A 90 -6.09 14.20 -3.25
C SER A 90 -5.23 12.96 -3.09
N VAL A 91 -5.89 11.80 -3.08
CA VAL A 91 -5.26 10.49 -2.93
C VAL A 91 -5.71 9.58 -4.06
N ALA A 92 -4.77 8.88 -4.68
CA ALA A 92 -5.06 7.81 -5.63
C ALA A 92 -4.04 6.68 -5.47
N PHE A 93 -4.51 5.46 -5.22
CA PHE A 93 -3.66 4.27 -5.10
C PHE A 93 -4.40 3.01 -5.52
N ASP A 94 -3.64 1.99 -5.93
CA ASP A 94 -4.16 0.64 -6.19
C ASP A 94 -3.55 -0.35 -5.20
N LEU A 95 -4.32 -1.38 -4.87
CA LEU A 95 -3.90 -2.54 -4.08
C LEU A 95 -4.07 -3.81 -4.90
N HIS A 96 -3.12 -4.72 -4.76
CA HIS A 96 -3.06 -5.98 -5.49
C HIS A 96 -2.64 -7.10 -4.54
N LEU A 97 -3.49 -8.13 -4.43
CA LEU A 97 -3.17 -9.37 -3.75
C LEU A 97 -2.77 -10.39 -4.80
N ILE A 98 -1.54 -10.91 -4.72
CA ILE A 98 -1.06 -11.95 -5.63
C ILE A 98 -0.86 -13.28 -4.91
N ASN A 99 -1.09 -14.36 -5.64
CA ASN A 99 -0.75 -15.71 -5.20
C ASN A 99 0.77 -15.90 -5.29
N THR A 100 1.38 -16.38 -4.21
CA THR A 100 2.84 -16.54 -4.12
C THR A 100 3.37 -17.64 -5.06
N ASP A 101 2.60 -18.72 -5.27
CA ASP A 101 3.02 -19.89 -6.05
C ASP A 101 3.17 -19.56 -7.54
N ASN A 102 2.14 -18.97 -8.13
CA ASN A 102 2.04 -18.74 -9.58
C ASN A 102 2.06 -17.25 -9.98
N GLY A 103 1.97 -16.33 -9.01
CA GLY A 103 2.02 -14.88 -9.24
C GLY A 103 0.77 -14.32 -9.93
N SER A 104 -0.33 -15.07 -9.95
CA SER A 104 -1.62 -14.57 -10.41
C SER A 104 -2.19 -13.55 -9.44
N ILE A 105 -2.95 -12.58 -9.96
CA ILE A 105 -3.67 -11.61 -9.13
C ILE A 105 -4.92 -12.32 -8.59
N LEU A 106 -4.96 -12.51 -7.28
CA LEU A 106 -6.13 -13.04 -6.56
C LEU A 106 -7.20 -11.98 -6.36
N TRP A 107 -6.77 -10.75 -6.09
CA TRP A 107 -7.66 -9.61 -5.88
C TRP A 107 -6.93 -8.32 -6.24
N LYS A 108 -7.69 -7.32 -6.71
CA LYS A 108 -7.19 -5.97 -6.92
C LYS A 108 -8.31 -4.97 -6.66
N ASP A 109 -7.95 -3.78 -6.22
CA ASP A 109 -8.87 -2.66 -6.08
C ASP A 109 -8.13 -1.34 -6.20
N SER A 110 -8.86 -0.29 -6.57
CA SER A 110 -8.33 1.05 -6.81
C SER A 110 -9.11 2.05 -5.96
N PHE A 111 -8.40 2.85 -5.19
CA PHE A 111 -8.97 3.94 -4.42
C PHE A 111 -8.60 5.28 -5.05
N LYS A 112 -9.61 6.11 -5.29
CA LYS A 112 -9.41 7.49 -5.76
C LYS A 112 -10.35 8.42 -5.02
N LYS A 113 -9.78 9.36 -4.28
CA LYS A 113 -10.54 10.42 -3.62
C LYS A 113 -9.88 11.77 -3.88
N SER A 114 -10.70 12.74 -4.23
CA SER A 114 -10.34 14.16 -4.23
C SER A 114 -11.31 14.81 -3.25
N GLN A 115 -10.88 15.01 -2.00
CA GLN A 115 -11.76 15.47 -0.92
C GLN A 115 -11.29 16.84 -0.43
N VAL A 116 -12.23 17.77 -0.38
CA VAL A 116 -12.13 18.96 0.46
C VAL A 116 -12.24 18.43 1.90
N SER A 117 -11.11 18.29 2.58
CA SER A 117 -10.92 17.77 3.96
C SER A 117 -10.97 16.24 4.15
N LEU A 118 -9.80 15.66 4.47
CA LEU A 118 -9.59 14.24 4.78
C LEU A 118 -9.87 13.89 6.26
N SER A 119 -10.00 14.90 7.14
CA SER A 119 -10.20 14.72 8.58
C SER A 119 -11.59 14.22 8.97
N GLU A 120 -12.57 14.29 8.08
CA GLU A 120 -13.93 13.83 8.36
C GLU A 120 -14.15 12.33 8.08
N ASN A 121 -13.28 11.67 7.28
CA ASN A 121 -13.63 10.36 6.69
C ASN A 121 -12.68 9.19 7.00
N LEU A 122 -11.84 9.27 8.05
CA LEU A 122 -11.14 8.05 8.53
C LEU A 122 -12.13 6.98 9.04
N LEU A 123 -13.40 7.35 9.28
CA LEU A 123 -14.49 6.46 9.69
C LEU A 123 -15.10 5.64 8.52
N ASP A 124 -14.86 6.00 7.26
CA ASP A 124 -15.43 5.29 6.08
C ASP A 124 -14.70 3.97 5.75
N LEU A 125 -13.54 3.70 6.36
CA LEU A 125 -12.86 2.40 6.23
C LEU A 125 -13.62 1.26 6.95
N SER A 126 -14.72 1.56 7.64
CA SER A 126 -15.57 0.59 8.34
C SER A 126 -16.76 0.06 7.50
N THR A 127 -16.88 0.44 6.23
CA THR A 127 -18.05 0.08 5.38
C THR A 127 -17.80 -1.09 4.40
N PHE A 128 -16.79 -1.93 4.63
CA PHE A 128 -16.56 -3.16 3.86
C PHE A 128 -16.37 -4.38 4.77
#